data_AF-A0A4U4E8B8-F1
#
_entry.id   AF-A0A4U4E8B8-F1
#
_cell.length_a   1.000
_cell.length_b   1.000
_cell.length_c   1.000
_cell.angle_alpha   90.00
_cell.angle_beta   90.00
_cell.angle_gamma   90.00
#
_symmetry.space_group_name_H-M   'P 1'
#
loop_
_entity.id
_entity.type
_entity.pdbx_description
1 polymer ?
#
loop_
_entity_poly.entity_id
_entity_poly.type
_entity_poly.pdbx_seq_one_letter_code
_entity_poly.pdbx_strand_id
1 'polypeptide(L)' 'MALSTEQRKTKEVAMAILEANGQDYDTALDQFHQKIISENQELILKSLKRQANNNQFQKGQYNGK' A
#
# COMPACT_ATOMS: atom_id res chain seq x y z
N MET A 1 -12.27 -2.57 7.28
CA MET A 1 -12.12 -3.69 8.24
C MET A 1 -11.57 -3.12 9.54
N ALA A 2 -12.12 -3.52 10.68
CA ALA A 2 -11.61 -3.07 11.98
C ALA A 2 -10.34 -3.85 12.37
N LEU A 3 -9.41 -3.19 13.06
CA LEU A 3 -8.22 -3.86 13.61
C LEU A 3 -8.62 -4.87 14.68
N SER A 4 -7.88 -5.98 14.75
CA SER A 4 -7.97 -6.90 15.88
C SER A 4 -7.55 -6.21 17.18
N THR A 5 -7.91 -6.78 18.33
CA THR A 5 -7.48 -6.25 19.64
C THR A 5 -5.96 -6.18 19.77
N GLU A 6 -5.26 -7.19 19.27
CA GLU A 6 -3.80 -7.22 19.26
C GLU A 6 -3.23 -6.10 18.38
N GLN A 7 -3.75 -5.95 17.16
CA GLN A 7 -3.32 -4.89 16.23
C GLN A 7 -3.54 -3.48 16.79
N ARG A 8 -4.65 -3.26 17.51
CA ARG A 8 -4.90 -1.98 18.21
C ARG A 8 -3.86 -1.72 19.28
N LYS A 9 -3.56 -2.73 20.10
CA LYS A 9 -2.57 -2.62 21.17
C LYS A 9 -1.17 -2.36 20.62
N THR A 10 -0.80 -3.02 19.54
CA THR A 10 0.47 -2.77 18.84
C THR A 10 0.53 -1.34 18.30
N LYS A 11 -0.56 -0.83 17.71
CA LYS A 11 -0.65 0.56 17.26
C LYS A 11 -0.44 1.54 18.42
N GLU A 12 -1.15 1.35 19.54
CA GLU A 12 -1.03 2.21 20.72
C GLU A 12 0.40 2.25 21.28
N VAL A 13 1.08 1.10 21.35
CA VAL A 13 2.48 1.02 21.78
C VAL A 13 3.41 1.74 20.80
N ALA A 14 3.21 1.54 19.49
CA ALA A 14 4.01 2.21 18.46
C ALA A 14 3.83 3.74 18.51
N MET A 15 2.60 4.22 18.72
CA MET A 15 2.31 5.64 18.91
C MET A 15 3.09 6.20 20.11
N ALA A 16 2.99 5.56 21.27
CA ALA A 16 3.67 6.02 22.48
C ALA A 16 5.20 6.08 22.32
N ILE A 17 5.81 5.11 21.64
CA ILE A 17 7.25 5.09 21.38
C ILE A 17 7.66 6.23 20.43
N LEU A 18 6.90 6.45 19.36
CA LEU A 18 7.20 7.51 18.39
C LEU A 18 7.02 8.90 19.01
N GLU A 19 5.94 9.10 19.77
CA GLU A 19 5.71 10.36 20.51
C GLU A 19 6.85 10.65 21.50
N ALA A 20 7.33 9.64 22.23
CA ALA A 20 8.47 9.79 23.13
C ALA A 20 9.77 10.19 22.38
N ASN A 21 9.88 9.82 21.11
CA ASN A 21 10.99 10.21 20.23
C ASN A 21 10.73 11.53 19.47
N GLY A 22 9.62 12.23 19.75
CA GLY A 22 9.24 13.46 19.06
C GLY A 22 8.79 13.25 17.61
N GLN A 23 8.38 12.03 17.26
CA GLN A 23 7.91 11.67 15.92
C GLN A 23 6.40 11.42 15.92
N ASP A 24 5.72 11.94 14.90
CA ASP A 24 4.31 11.68 14.67
C ASP A 24 4.09 10.29 14.05
N TYR A 25 3.13 9.53 14.58
CA TYR A 25 2.86 8.16 14.15
C TYR A 25 2.42 8.09 12.69
N ASP A 26 1.52 8.98 12.26
CA ASP A 26 0.97 8.94 10.90
C ASP A 26 2.07 9.29 9.88
N THR A 27 2.91 10.27 10.20
CA THR A 27 4.09 10.61 9.39
C THR A 27 5.05 9.44 9.26
N ALA A 28 5.35 8.73 10.36
CA ALA A 28 6.23 7.56 10.34
C ALA A 28 5.62 6.41 9.52
N LEU A 29 4.30 6.22 9.63
CA LEU A 29 3.58 5.21 8.87
C LEU A 29 3.59 5.51 7.36
N ASP A 30 3.41 6.78 6.99
CA ASP A 30 3.50 7.23 5.59
C ASP A 30 4.89 7.00 5.01
N GLN A 31 5.94 7.33 5.77
CA GLN A 31 7.33 7.07 5.35
C GLN A 31 7.59 5.57 5.17
N PHE A 32 7.07 4.74 6.07
CA PHE A 32 7.18 3.29 5.98
C PHE A 32 6.48 2.75 4.71
N HIS A 33 5.26 3.22 4.41
CA HIS A 33 4.55 2.86 3.19
C HIS A 33 5.29 3.31 1.92
N GLN A 34 5.81 4.55 1.90
CA GLN A 34 6.59 5.06 0.78
C GLN A 34 7.84 4.21 0.52
N LYS A 35 8.52 3.78 1.59
CA LYS A 35 9.67 2.89 1.47
C LYS A 35 9.30 1.56 0.81
N ILE A 36 8.22 0.90 1.28
CA ILE A 36 7.74 -0.35 0.67
C ILE A 36 7.43 -0.15 -0.82
N ILE A 37 6.72 0.92 -1.16
CA ILE A 37 6.37 1.22 -2.56
C ILE A 37 7.64 1.43 -3.40
N SER A 38 8.59 2.21 -2.89
CA SER A 38 9.84 2.50 -3.59
C SER A 38 10.68 1.24 -3.82
N GLU A 39 10.80 0.38 -2.80
CA GLU A 39 11.56 -0.87 -2.89
C GLU A 39 10.91 -1.88 -3.86
N ASN A 40 9.61 -1.77 -4.09
CA ASN A 40 8.84 -2.70 -4.93
C ASN A 40 8.34 -2.07 -6.24
N GLN A 41 8.89 -0.92 -6.64
CA GLN A 41 8.38 -0.13 -7.77
C GLN A 41 8.34 -0.93 -9.08
N GLU A 42 9.37 -1.73 -9.36
CA GLU A 42 9.40 -2.55 -10.58
C GLU A 42 8.30 -3.60 -10.62
N LEU A 43 8.04 -4.27 -9.49
CA LEU A 43 7.00 -5.29 -9.37
C LEU A 43 5.62 -4.66 -9.57
N ILE A 44 5.41 -3.49 -8.96
CA ILE A 44 4.18 -2.69 -9.12
C ILE A 44 3.99 -2.32 -10.59
N LEU A 45 5.02 -1.76 -11.25
CA LEU A 45 4.95 -1.37 -12.66
C LEU A 45 4.70 -2.56 -13.60
N LYS A 46 5.35 -3.71 -13.37
CA LYS A 46 5.12 -4.94 -14.15
C LYS A 46 3.66 -5.40 -14.00
N SER A 47 3.14 -5.37 -12.78
CA SER A 47 1.76 -5.76 -12.48
C SER A 47 0.75 -4.82 -13.12
N LEU A 48 0.98 -3.50 -13.03
CA LEU A 48 0.13 -2.48 -13.65
C LEU A 48 0.12 -2.60 -15.18
N LYS A 49 1.29 -2.80 -15.82
CA LYS A 49 1.37 -3.04 -17.27
C LYS A 49 0.59 -4.29 -17.69
N ARG A 50 0.68 -5.38 -16.93
CA ARG A 50 -0.08 -6.61 -17.20
C ARG A 50 -1.59 -6.36 -17.11
N GLN A 51 -2.05 -5.63 -16.09
CA GLN A 51 -3.46 -5.27 -15.95
C GLN A 51 -3.96 -4.37 -17.08
N ALA A 52 -3.18 -3.34 -17.46
CA ALA A 52 -3.52 -2.46 -18.56
C ALA A 52 -3.65 -3.21 -19.89
N ASN A 53 -2.70 -4.11 -20.18
CA ASN A 53 -2.74 -4.94 -21.37
C ASN A 53 -3.97 -5.87 -21.37
N ASN A 54 -4.26 -6.54 -20.25
CA ASN A 54 -5.44 -7.40 -20.13
C ASN A 54 -6.76 -6.63 -20.37
N ASN A 55 -6.85 -5.38 -19.89
CA ASN A 55 -8.03 -4.53 -20.10
C ASN A 55 -8.17 -4.10 -21.58
N GLN A 56 -7.06 -3.96 -22.32
CA GLN A 56 -7.10 -3.70 -23.77
C GLN A 56 -7.56 -4.92 -24.56
N PHE A 57 -7.10 -6.13 -24.21
CA PHE A 57 -7.56 -7.38 -24.83
C PHE A 57 -9.07 -7.60 -24.64
N GLN A 58 -9.61 -7.29 -23.46
CA GLN A 58 -11.06 -7.40 -23.23
C GLN A 58 -11.84 -6.40 -24.10
N LYS A 59 -11.43 -5.12 -24.18
CA LYS A 59 -12.13 -4.14 -25.04
C LYS A 59 -12.11 -4.49 -26.53
N GLY A 60 -11.04 -5.11 -27.03
CA GLY A 60 -10.94 -5.55 -28.43
C GLY A 60 -11.90 -6.70 -28.80
N GLN A 61 -12.31 -7.53 -27.83
CA GLN A 61 -13.23 -8.65 -28.06
C GLN A 61 -14.71 -8.22 -28.10
N TYR A 62 -15.06 -7.08 -27.49
CA TYR A 62 -16.45 -6.58 -27.47
C TYR A 62 -16.85 -5.76 -28.71
N ASN A 63 -15.89 -5.25 -29.48
CA ASN A 63 -16.15 -4.42 -30.67
C ASN A 63 -16.10 -5.20 -32.01
N GLY A 64 -16.04 -6.53 -31.96
CA GLY A 64 -15.95 -7.40 -33.14
C GLY A 64 -17.22 -8.16 -33.50
N LYS A 65 -18.41 -7.61 -33.23
CA LYS A 65 -19.69 -8.15 -33.69
C LYS A 65 -20.46 -7.12 -34.52
#